data_AF-A0A432K0H9-F1
#
_entry.id   AF-A0A432K0H9-F1
#
_cell.length_a   1.000
_cell.length_b   1.000
_cell.length_c   1.000
_cell.angle_alpha   90.00
_cell.angle_beta   90.00
_cell.angle_gamma   90.00
#
_symmetry.space_group_name_H-M   'P 1'
#
loop_
_entity.id
_entity.type
_entity.pdbx_description
1 polymer ?
#
loop_
_entity_poly.entity_id
_entity_poly.type
_entity_poly.pdbx_seq_one_letter_code
_entity_poly.pdbx_strand_id
1 'polypeptide(L)'
;MLDSDLATIYGVSVKRFNEQVKRNSKRFPLHFCFQLNNVEVENLRSQIATSSSHGGRRYNPYVFTEQGVAMLSAVLRSERAIQGSI
;
A
#
# COMPACT_ATOMS: atom_id res chain seq x y z
N MET A 1 -5.59 -0.35 5.47
CA MET A 1 -4.45 -1.29 5.36
C MET A 1 -3.29 -0.60 4.66
N LEU A 2 -2.05 -0.89 5.05
CA LEU A 2 -0.87 -0.37 4.38
C LEU A 2 -0.56 -1.17 3.12
N ASP A 3 0.13 -0.54 2.17
CA ASP A 3 0.68 -1.20 0.98
C ASP A 3 1.53 -2.45 1.30
N SER A 4 2.22 -2.47 2.44
CA SER A 4 3.00 -3.63 2.90
C SER A 4 2.12 -4.83 3.22
N ASP A 5 0.96 -4.59 3.83
CA ASP A 5 0.03 -5.63 4.24
C ASP A 5 -0.59 -6.27 2.99
N LEU A 6 -1.05 -5.43 2.07
CA LEU A 6 -1.65 -5.86 0.82
C LEU A 6 -0.64 -6.54 -0.10
N ALA A 7 0.58 -6.03 -0.19
CA ALA A 7 1.65 -6.66 -0.95
C ALA A 7 1.92 -8.09 -0.45
N THR A 8 1.92 -8.28 0.87
CA THR A 8 2.05 -9.60 1.50
C THR A 8 0.90 -10.54 1.13
N ILE A 9 -0.35 -10.06 1.25
CA ILE A 9 -1.56 -10.82 0.91
C ILE A 9 -1.56 -11.24 -0.56
N TYR A 10 -1.23 -10.33 -1.46
CA TYR A 10 -1.20 -10.61 -2.90
C TYR A 10 0.07 -11.32 -3.38
N GLY A 11 1.01 -11.60 -2.48
CA GLY A 11 2.27 -12.30 -2.79
C GLY A 11 3.19 -11.52 -3.71
N VAL A 12 3.14 -10.19 -3.68
CA VAL A 12 3.97 -9.31 -4.51
C VAL A 12 4.87 -8.45 -3.64
N SER A 13 5.97 -7.94 -4.17
CA SER A 13 6.78 -6.97 -3.42
C SER A 13 6.09 -5.61 -3.33
N VAL A 14 6.27 -4.91 -2.21
CA VAL A 14 5.71 -3.57 -1.98
C VAL A 14 6.07 -2.59 -3.12
N LYS A 15 7.28 -2.71 -3.65
CA LYS A 15 7.74 -1.93 -4.81
C LYS A 15 6.85 -2.18 -6.04
N ARG A 16 6.66 -3.45 -6.43
CA ARG A 16 5.84 -3.81 -7.60
C ARG A 16 4.37 -3.46 -7.38
N PHE A 17 3.86 -3.64 -6.17
CA PHE A 17 2.52 -3.22 -5.79
C PHE A 17 2.32 -1.71 -6.01
N ASN A 18 3.20 -0.88 -5.45
CA ASN A 18 3.12 0.57 -5.60
C ASN A 18 3.32 1.04 -7.05
N GLU A 19 4.15 0.35 -7.84
CA GLU A 19 4.26 0.60 -9.29
C GLU A 19 2.92 0.40 -10.01
N GLN A 20 2.19 -0.67 -9.70
CA GLN A 20 0.88 -0.96 -10.32
C GLN A 20 -0.19 0.04 -9.90
N VAL A 21 -0.22 0.42 -8.63
CA VAL A 21 -1.12 1.46 -8.10
C VAL A 21 -0.89 2.78 -8.84
N LYS A 22 0.38 3.21 -8.97
CA LYS A 22 0.72 4.45 -9.68
C LYS A 22 0.33 4.42 -11.15
N ARG A 23 0.55 3.30 -11.84
CA ARG A 23 0.17 3.13 -13.26
C ARG A 23 -1.33 3.19 -13.49
N ASN A 24 -2.11 2.76 -12.50
CA ASN A 24 -3.57 2.71 -12.57
C ASN A 24 -4.22 3.79 -11.70
N SER A 25 -3.51 4.87 -11.37
CA SER A 25 -4.00 5.94 -10.47
C SER A 25 -5.34 6.52 -10.91
N LYS A 26 -5.61 6.59 -12.22
CA LYS A 26 -6.91 7.03 -12.77
C LYS A 26 -8.10 6.18 -12.32
N ARG A 27 -7.87 4.93 -11.88
CA ARG A 27 -8.89 4.00 -11.37
C ARG A 27 -9.11 4.12 -9.86
N PHE A 28 -8.28 4.90 -9.16
CA PHE A 28 -8.34 5.05 -7.70
C PHE A 28 -8.68 6.49 -7.33
N PRO A 29 -9.92 6.76 -6.89
CA PRO A 29 -10.25 8.03 -6.25
C PRO A 29 -9.41 8.23 -4.98
N LEU A 30 -9.01 9.47 -4.70
CA LEU A 30 -8.14 9.84 -3.58
C LEU A 30 -8.70 9.38 -2.21
N HIS A 31 -10.03 9.32 -2.08
CA HIS A 31 -10.71 8.87 -0.86
C HIS A 31 -10.48 7.39 -0.53
N PHE A 32 -10.12 6.57 -1.51
CA PHE A 32 -9.96 5.13 -1.32
C PHE A 32 -8.50 4.69 -1.19
N CYS A 33 -7.58 5.46 -1.78
CA CYS A 33 -6.14 5.25 -1.73
C CYS A 33 -5.42 6.61 -1.71
N PHE A 34 -4.59 6.82 -0.69
CA PHE A 34 -3.75 8.01 -0.57
C PHE A 34 -2.38 7.68 0.03
N GLN A 35 -1.41 8.54 -0.21
CA GLN A 35 -0.07 8.41 0.35
C GLN A 35 0.04 9.25 1.62
N LEU A 36 0.60 8.68 2.69
CA LEU A 36 0.84 9.44 3.91
C LEU A 36 1.91 10.50 3.70
N ASN A 37 1.79 11.60 4.43
CA ASN A 37 2.83 12.62 4.52
C ASN A 37 3.88 12.25 5.59
N ASN A 38 4.99 12.99 5.63
CA ASN A 38 6.09 12.70 6.55
C ASN A 38 5.67 12.80 8.02
N VAL A 39 4.81 13.76 8.37
CA VAL A 39 4.33 13.98 9.74
C VAL A 39 3.44 12.81 10.19
N GLU A 40 2.54 12.36 9.34
CA GLU A 40 1.69 11.19 9.60
C GLU A 40 2.53 9.93 9.78
N VAL A 41 3.54 9.72 8.94
CA VAL A 41 4.45 8.57 9.05
C VAL A 41 5.27 8.64 10.33
N GLU A 42 5.72 9.82 10.74
CA GLU A 42 6.44 10.01 11.99
C GLU A 42 5.57 9.67 13.19
N ASN A 43 4.31 10.09 13.19
CA ASN A 43 3.34 9.76 14.24
C ASN A 43 3.01 8.26 14.32
N LEU A 44 3.17 7.51 13.22
CA LEU A 44 2.99 6.06 13.19
C LEU A 44 4.23 5.28 13.65
N ARG A 45 5.38 5.93 13.81
CA ARG A 45 6.62 5.27 14.24
C ARG A 45 6.71 5.25 15.76
N SER A 46 7.03 4.09 16.31
CA SER A 46 7.41 3.99 17.72
C SER A 46 8.71 4.76 17.94
N GLN A 47 8.70 5.67 18.91
CA GLN A 47 9.86 6.48 19.30
C GLN A 47 11.03 5.64 19.81
N ILE A 48 10.77 4.44 20.34
CA ILE A 48 11.76 3.62 21.05
C ILE A 48 12.15 2.39 20.23
N ALA A 49 11.18 1.72 19.59
CA ALA A 49 11.42 0.43 18.95
C ALA A 49 11.84 0.52 17.47
N THR A 50 11.69 1.68 16.84
CA THR A 50 11.97 1.84 15.42
C THR A 50 13.40 2.36 15.21
N SER A 51 14.12 1.80 14.24
CA SER A 51 15.42 2.34 13.83
C SER A 51 15.33 3.83 13.48
N SER A 52 16.37 4.59 13.78
CA SER A 52 16.47 6.01 13.38
C SER A 52 16.52 6.13 11.84
N SER A 53 16.51 7.36 11.32
CA SER A 53 16.41 7.73 9.88
C SER A 53 17.30 6.96 8.89
N HIS A 54 18.29 6.20 9.37
CA HIS A 54 19.26 5.44 8.58
C HIS A 54 18.80 4.02 8.15
N GLY A 55 17.68 3.50 8.66
CA GLY A 55 17.29 2.09 8.48
C GLY A 55 15.81 1.80 8.21
N GLY A 56 15.02 2.79 7.76
CA GLY A 56 13.58 2.67 7.57
C GLY A 56 13.09 2.62 6.11
N ARG A 57 11.77 2.68 5.92
CA ARG A 57 11.17 2.85 4.58
C ARG A 57 11.67 4.16 3.96
N ARG A 58 12.16 4.09 2.72
CA ARG A 58 12.58 5.28 1.95
C ARG A 58 11.42 6.09 1.36
N TYR A 59 10.25 5.47 1.22
CA TYR A 59 9.06 6.08 0.64
C TYR A 59 7.90 5.94 1.59
N ASN A 60 7.10 7.01 1.70
CA ASN A 60 5.90 7.00 2.51
C ASN A 60 4.93 5.94 2.01
N PRO A 61 4.30 5.18 2.92
CA PRO A 61 3.36 4.14 2.57
C PRO A 61 2.11 4.71 1.92
N TYR A 62 1.51 3.91 1.03
CA TYR A 62 0.12 4.09 0.64
C TYR A 62 -0.80 3.43 1.67
N VAL A 63 -1.92 4.08 1.93
CA VAL A 63 -3.01 3.60 2.77
C VAL A 63 -4.23 3.33 1.90
N PHE A 64 -4.86 2.19 2.14
CA PHE A 64 -6.05 1.75 1.44
C PHE A 64 -7.20 1.55 2.42
N THR A 65 -8.35 2.06 2.03
CA THR A 65 -9.65 1.72 2.63
C THR A 65 -10.08 0.32 2.20
N GLU A 66 -11.06 -0.26 2.88
CA GLU A 66 -11.64 -1.57 2.51
C GLU A 66 -12.14 -1.57 1.06
N GLN A 67 -12.85 -0.52 0.66
CA GLN A 67 -13.33 -0.35 -0.71
C GLN A 67 -12.17 -0.16 -1.69
N GLY A 68 -11.08 0.51 -1.27
CA GLY A 68 -9.83 0.61 -2.02
C GLY A 68 -9.16 -0.74 -2.28
N VAL A 69 -9.21 -1.65 -1.30
CA VAL A 69 -8.72 -3.03 -1.42
C VAL A 69 -9.59 -3.83 -2.39
N ALA A 70 -10.90 -3.71 -2.34
CA ALA A 70 -11.80 -4.34 -3.30
C ALA A 70 -11.52 -3.87 -4.74
N MET A 71 -11.21 -2.59 -4.96
CA MET A 71 -10.83 -2.09 -6.28
C MET A 71 -9.44 -2.60 -6.73
N LEU A 72 -8.53 -2.89 -5.80
CA LEU A 72 -7.21 -3.43 -6.13
C LEU A 72 -7.28 -4.84 -6.69
N SER A 73 -8.21 -5.68 -6.25
CA SER A 73 -8.35 -7.05 -6.75
C SER A 73 -8.68 -7.06 -8.26
N ALA A 74 -9.42 -6.05 -8.74
CA ALA A 74 -9.72 -5.87 -10.15
C ALA A 74 -8.54 -5.33 -10.99
N VAL A 75 -7.54 -4.71 -10.36
CA VAL A 75 -6.39 -4.07 -11.03
C VAL A 75 -5.15 -4.95 -11.00
N LEU A 76 -4.93 -5.69 -9.91
CA LEU A 76 -3.77 -6.55 -9.75
C LEU A 76 -3.98 -7.86 -10.50
N ARG A 77 -3.25 -8.04 -11.61
CA ARG A 77 -3.11 -9.34 -12.32
C ARG A 77 -2.22 -10.34 -11.55
N SER A 78 -2.44 -10.51 -10.25
CA SER A 78 -1.82 -11.56 -9.45
C SER A 78 -2.76 -12.75 -9.39
N GLU A 79 -2.27 -13.98 -9.57
CA GLU A 79 -3.09 -15.20 -9.44
C GLU A 79 -3.86 -15.25 -8.11
N ARG A 80 -3.27 -14.73 -7.03
CA ARG A 80 -3.94 -14.59 -5.71
C ARG A 80 -5.02 -13.52 -5.67
N ALA A 81 -4.84 -12.41 -6.39
CA ALA A 81 -5.86 -11.37 -6.50
C ALA A 81 -7.07 -11.83 -7.34
N ILE A 82 -6.81 -12.70 -8.32
CA ILE A 82 -7.83 -13.33 -9.17
C ILE A 82 -8.65 -14.35 -8.36
N GLN A 83 -8.01 -15.16 -7.50
CA GLN A 83 -8.71 -16.11 -6.62
C GLN A 83 -9.63 -15.46 -5.58
N GLY A 84 -9.33 -14.25 -5.11
CA GLY A 84 -10.16 -13.51 -4.15
C GLY A 84 -11.30 -12.70 -4.77
N SER A 85 -11.49 -12.73 -6.09
CA SER A 85 -12.51 -11.94 -6.80
C SER A 85 -13.71 -12.77 -7.30
N ILE A 86 -13.99 -13.91 -6.66
CA ILE A 86 -15.13 -14.79 -6.95
C ILE A 86 -16.17 -14.66 -5.84
#